data_AF-A0A7C6LD32-F1
#
_entry.id   AF-A0A7C6LD32-F1
#
_cell.length_a   1.000
_cell.length_b   1.000
_cell.length_c   1.000
_cell.angle_alpha   90.00
_cell.angle_beta   90.00
_cell.angle_gamma   90.00
#
_symmetry.space_group_name_H-M   'P 1'
#
loop_
_entity.id
_entity.type
_entity.pdbx_description
1 polymer ?
#
loop_
_entity_poly.entity_id
_entity_poly.type
_entity_poly.pdbx_seq_one_letter_code
_entity_poly.pdbx_strand_id
1 'polypeptide(L)'
;MTVRGKVHFLTAYIEFLLDEGIKSEEYYLADASRFLRFLLTRVEQGDVQAFVEKFSPSYQKRLRRTLRKFYTFARKELQITNKVLEEI
;
A
#
# COMPACT_ATOMS: atom_id res chain seq x y z
N MET A 1 5.54 28.19 -4.36
CA MET A 1 5.43 26.72 -4.51
C MET A 1 4.07 26.30 -4.02
N THR A 2 3.16 25.99 -4.93
CA THR A 2 1.86 25.39 -4.59
C THR A 2 2.14 24.05 -3.93
N VAL A 3 1.69 23.87 -2.69
CA VAL A 3 1.76 22.57 -2.02
C VAL A 3 0.88 21.63 -2.83
N ARG A 4 1.46 20.83 -3.74
CA ARG A 4 0.73 19.72 -4.36
C ARG A 4 0.13 18.93 -3.21
N GLY A 5 -1.20 18.75 -3.20
CA GLY A 5 -1.87 17.91 -2.20
C GLY A 5 -1.17 16.55 -2.13
N LYS A 6 -1.25 15.87 -0.98
CA LYS A 6 -0.55 14.57 -0.78
C LYS A 6 -0.85 13.63 -1.95
N VAL A 7 0.07 13.51 -2.91
CA VAL A 7 -0.04 12.58 -4.01
C VAL A 7 0.15 11.19 -3.42
N HIS A 8 -0.82 10.31 -3.63
CA HIS A 8 -0.72 8.93 -3.16
C HIS A 8 0.42 8.22 -3.88
N PHE A 9 1.16 7.37 -3.17
CA PHE A 9 2.37 6.71 -3.69
C PHE A 9 2.19 6.10 -5.10
N LEU A 10 1.11 5.34 -5.31
CA LEU A 10 0.84 4.71 -6.62
C LEU A 10 0.51 5.73 -7.71
N THR A 11 -0.18 6.82 -7.37
CA THR A 11 -0.46 7.91 -8.31
C THR A 11 0.85 8.59 -8.72
N ALA A 12 1.73 8.90 -7.76
CA ALA A 12 3.03 9.50 -8.05
C ALA A 12 3.90 8.60 -8.94
N TYR A 13 3.83 7.27 -8.76
CA TYR A 13 4.56 6.34 -9.61
C TYR A 13 4.03 6.33 -11.05
N ILE A 14 2.71 6.35 -11.25
CA ILE A 14 2.11 6.42 -12.59
C ILE A 14 2.46 7.76 -13.26
N GLU A 15 2.36 8.87 -12.53
CA GLU A 15 2.78 10.19 -13.03
C GLU A 15 4.25 10.19 -13.46
N PHE A 16 5.13 9.57 -12.69
CA PHE A 16 6.54 9.42 -13.05
C PHE A 16 6.74 8.62 -14.34
N LEU A 17 6.03 7.50 -14.52
CA LEU A 17 6.14 6.68 -15.74
C LEU A 17 5.66 7.44 -16.99
N LEU A 18 4.60 8.24 -16.84
CA LEU A 18 4.05 9.10 -17.89
C LEU A 18 5.07 10.19 -18.29
N ASP A 19 5.67 10.85 -17.30
CA ASP A 19 6.64 11.94 -17.51
C ASP A 19 7.92 11.44 -18.21
N GLU A 20 8.33 10.19 -17.98
CA GLU A 20 9.47 9.55 -18.65
C GLU A 20 9.16 9.12 -20.10
N GLY A 21 7.92 9.28 -20.57
CA GLY A 21 7.51 8.92 -21.94
C GLY A 21 7.58 7.42 -22.23
N ILE A 22 7.40 6.59 -21.19
CA ILE A 22 7.49 5.14 -21.32
C ILE A 22 6.31 4.61 -22.14
N LYS A 23 6.60 4.00 -23.30
CA LYS A 23 5.57 3.51 -24.22
C LYS A 23 4.77 2.30 -23.71
N SER A 24 5.28 1.62 -22.68
CA SER A 24 4.64 0.43 -22.11
C SER A 24 4.72 0.46 -20.58
N GLU A 25 3.99 1.41 -20.00
CA GLU A 25 3.82 1.58 -18.54
C GLU A 25 3.31 0.30 -17.87
N GLU A 26 2.58 -0.53 -18.63
CA GLU A 26 1.99 -1.77 -18.15
C GLU A 26 3.03 -2.73 -17.55
N TYR A 27 4.21 -2.88 -18.16
CA TYR A 27 5.24 -3.78 -17.60
C TYR A 27 5.84 -3.24 -16.30
N TYR A 28 6.13 -1.94 -16.25
CA TYR A 28 6.67 -1.28 -15.06
C TYR A 28 5.67 -1.28 -13.90
N LEU A 29 4.39 -1.06 -14.20
CA LEU A 29 3.31 -1.13 -13.23
C LEU A 29 3.08 -2.56 -12.76
N ALA A 30 3.12 -3.53 -13.69
CA ALA A 30 2.95 -4.94 -13.36
C ALA A 30 4.04 -5.45 -12.41
N ASP A 31 5.31 -5.15 -12.68
CA ASP A 31 6.42 -5.60 -11.83
C ASP A 31 6.42 -4.93 -10.45
N ALA A 32 6.15 -3.62 -10.40
CA ALA A 32 5.96 -2.93 -9.12
C ALA A 32 4.78 -3.53 -8.34
N SER A 33 3.65 -3.83 -9.01
CA SER A 33 2.50 -4.48 -8.39
C SER A 33 2.87 -5.87 -7.86
N ARG A 34 3.57 -6.70 -8.64
CA ARG A 34 4.03 -8.03 -8.20
C ARG A 34 4.91 -7.94 -6.95
N PHE A 35 5.83 -6.98 -6.92
CA PHE A 35 6.70 -6.77 -5.76
C PHE A 35 5.90 -6.34 -4.53
N LEU A 36 4.97 -5.39 -4.66
CA LEU A 36 4.10 -4.97 -3.55
C LEU A 36 3.24 -6.13 -3.02
N ARG A 37 2.72 -6.98 -3.92
CA ARG A 37 1.97 -8.19 -3.54
C ARG A 37 2.85 -9.16 -2.76
N PHE A 38 4.07 -9.40 -3.23
CA PHE A 38 5.06 -10.22 -2.52
C PHE A 38 5.40 -9.66 -1.13
N LEU A 39 5.54 -8.34 -0.98
CA LEU A 39 5.77 -7.74 0.33
C LEU A 39 4.58 -7.94 1.27
N LEU A 40 3.34 -7.83 0.76
CA LEU A 40 2.13 -8.05 1.57
C LEU A 40 2.05 -9.49 2.12
N THR A 41 2.54 -10.49 1.39
CA THR A 41 2.60 -11.88 1.91
C THR A 41 3.65 -12.07 3.01
N ARG A 42 4.53 -11.09 3.23
CA ARG A 42 5.66 -11.19 4.17
C ARG A 42 5.58 -10.26 5.37
N VAL A 43 4.56 -9.39 5.43
CA VAL A 43 4.36 -8.48 6.57
C VAL A 43 4.35 -9.26 7.88
N GLU A 44 5.19 -8.83 8.82
CA GLU A 44 5.29 -9.38 10.16
C GLU A 44 4.55 -8.50 11.17
N GLN A 45 4.27 -9.04 12.36
CA GLN A 45 3.54 -8.32 13.40
C GLN A 45 4.26 -7.03 13.83
N GLY A 46 5.59 -7.08 13.89
CA GLY A 46 6.44 -5.93 14.19
C GLY A 46 6.31 -4.82 13.14
N ASP A 47 6.15 -5.15 11.86
CA ASP A 47 5.98 -4.14 10.80
C ASP A 47 4.68 -3.35 10.96
N VAL A 48 3.58 -4.06 11.23
CA VAL A 48 2.26 -3.42 11.45
C VAL A 48 2.29 -2.56 12.69
N GLN A 49 2.87 -3.06 13.78
CA GLN A 49 3.00 -2.32 15.02
C GLN A 49 3.85 -1.05 14.83
N ALA A 50 5.05 -1.19 14.27
CA ALA A 50 5.94 -0.08 13.99
C ALA A 50 5.33 0.95 13.03
N PHE A 51 4.47 0.52 12.09
CA PHE A 51 3.75 1.44 11.21
C PHE A 51 2.66 2.21 11.97
N VAL A 52 1.84 1.53 12.78
CA VAL A 52 0.73 2.15 13.51
C VAL A 52 1.23 3.10 14.60
N GLU A 53 2.27 2.73 15.34
CA GLU A 53 2.80 3.50 16.47
C GLU A 53 3.41 4.86 16.08
N LYS A 54 3.72 5.08 14.80
CA LYS A 54 4.17 6.38 14.28
C LYS A 54 3.13 7.49 14.38
N PHE A 55 1.87 7.17 14.67
CA PHE A 55 0.76 8.11 14.64
C PHE A 55 0.09 8.30 16.00
N SER A 56 -0.66 9.39 16.15
CA SER A 56 -1.40 9.70 17.38
C SER A 56 -2.44 8.63 17.71
N PRO A 57 -2.76 8.37 19.00
CA PRO A 57 -3.69 7.32 19.40
C PRO A 57 -5.06 7.38 18.71
N SER A 58 -5.61 8.58 18.50
CA SER A 58 -6.88 8.78 17.79
C SER A 58 -6.78 8.38 16.31
N TYR A 59 -5.65 8.65 15.67
CA TYR A 59 -5.40 8.24 14.29
C TYR A 59 -5.14 6.74 14.18
N GLN A 60 -4.43 6.12 15.13
CA GLN A 60 -4.18 4.68 15.15
C GLN A 60 -5.48 3.86 15.05
N LYS A 61 -6.52 4.23 15.81
CA LYS A 61 -7.83 3.57 15.77
C LYS A 61 -8.46 3.64 14.38
N ARG A 62 -8.43 4.81 13.75
CA ARG A 62 -8.92 5.01 12.38
C ARG A 62 -8.07 4.22 11.38
N LEU A 63 -6.75 4.25 11.53
CA LEU A 63 -5.79 3.60 10.64
C LEU A 63 -5.99 2.09 10.61
N ARG A 64 -6.11 1.44 11.77
CA ARG A 64 -6.42 0.00 11.86
C ARG A 64 -7.74 -0.34 11.15
N ARG A 65 -8.79 0.47 11.34
CA ARG A 65 -10.07 0.29 10.63
C ARG A 65 -9.91 0.37 9.12
N THR A 66 -9.14 1.33 8.61
CA THR A 66 -8.91 1.48 7.16
C THR A 66 -8.02 0.37 6.60
N LEU A 67 -7.01 -0.08 7.36
CA LEU A 67 -6.14 -1.20 6.99
C LEU A 67 -6.91 -2.51 6.89
N ARG A 68 -7.86 -2.79 7.79
CA ARG A 68 -8.77 -3.95 7.69
C ARG A 68 -9.54 -3.97 6.37
N LYS A 69 -10.02 -2.80 5.92
CA LYS A 69 -10.75 -2.69 4.65
C LYS A 69 -9.82 -2.96 3.46
N PHE A 70 -8.59 -2.43 3.49
CA PHE A 70 -7.57 -2.72 2.50
C PHE A 70 -7.21 -4.21 2.46
N TYR A 71 -7.00 -4.84 3.63
CA TYR A 71 -6.69 -6.27 3.68
C TYR A 71 -7.86 -7.15 3.22
N THR A 72 -9.10 -6.76 3.54
CA THR A 72 -10.29 -7.42 2.99
C THR A 72 -10.28 -7.41 1.46
N PHE A 73 -9.91 -6.26 0.86
CA PHE A 73 -9.73 -6.16 -0.59
C PHE A 73 -8.58 -7.05 -1.08
N ALA A 74 -7.41 -6.99 -0.44
CA ALA A 74 -6.24 -7.79 -0.83
C ALA A 74 -6.55 -9.29 -0.79
N ARG A 75 -7.29 -9.76 0.21
CA ARG A 75 -7.71 -11.16 0.29
C ARG A 75 -8.73 -11.53 -0.78
N LYS A 76 -9.78 -10.72 -0.96
CA LYS A 76 -10.88 -11.04 -1.88
C LYS A 76 -10.50 -10.92 -3.35
N GLU A 77 -9.88 -9.82 -3.72
CA GLU A 77 -9.63 -9.47 -5.12
C GLU A 77 -8.25 -9.92 -5.58
N LEU A 78 -7.28 -10.03 -4.66
CA LEU A 78 -5.89 -10.32 -4.99
C LEU A 78 -5.43 -11.70 -4.51
N GLN A 79 -6.26 -12.43 -3.76
CA GLN A 79 -5.96 -13.74 -3.17
C GLN A 79 -4.70 -13.74 -2.29
N ILE A 80 -4.38 -12.59 -1.68
CA ILE A 80 -3.25 -12.45 -0.77
C ILE A 80 -3.70 -12.83 0.63
N THR A 81 -3.02 -13.82 1.23
CA THR A 81 -3.28 -14.27 2.60
C THR A 81 -2.04 -14.08 3.46
N ASN A 82 -2.21 -13.44 4.62
CA ASN A 82 -1.19 -13.27 5.64
C ASN A 82 -1.86 -13.23 7.02
N LYS A 83 -1.45 -14.14 7.93
CA LYS A 83 -2.03 -14.26 9.27
C LYS A 83 -1.95 -12.96 10.07
N VAL A 84 -0.84 -12.24 9.99
CA VAL A 84 -0.65 -10.97 10.70
C VAL A 84 -1.68 -9.94 10.22
N LEU A 85 -1.95 -9.89 8.92
CA LEU A 85 -2.90 -8.95 8.35
C LEU A 85 -4.37 -9.34 8.64
N GLU A 86 -4.65 -10.62 8.89
CA GLU A 86 -5.97 -11.13 9.32
C GLU A 86 -6.34 -10.67 10.74
N GLU A 87 -5.33 -10.45 11.57
CA GLU A 87 -5.47 -10.13 12.99
C GLU A 87 -5.48 -8.62 13.28
N ILE A 88 -5.29 -7.77 12.26
CA ILE A 88 -5.32 -6.29 12.40
C ILE A 88 -6.66 -5.80 12.92
#